data_AF-A0A2M7TV80-F1
#
_entry.id   AF-A0A2M7TV80-F1
#
_cell.length_a   1.000
_cell.length_b   1.000
_cell.length_c   1.000
_cell.angle_alpha   90.00
_cell.angle_beta   90.00
_cell.angle_gamma   90.00
#
_symmetry.space_group_name_H-M   'P 1'
#
loop_
_entity.id
_entity.type
_entity.pdbx_description
1 polymer ?
#
loop_
_entity_poly.entity_id
_entity_poly.type
_entity_poly.pdbx_seq_one_letter_code
_entity_poly.pdbx_strand_id
1 'polypeptide(L)'
;MEFSNRNVQPQAAAPGAQNTAAGNQGSKKRGDKGKWGRIGVVTAYAAVVVLLIAVIVTTITGGGKKESEYVDSTKLQAVFLNTGQVYFGNIKTLNSKYFVVTNIYYLQTSNASADAKAAANTNVSLVKLGCELHEPYDQMVINRDQVTFWENLQDNGQVATAVSTFKKQNPNGQKCADQSSSSSSNSSNSVQSATPAKP
;
A
#
# COMPACT_ATOMS: atom_id res chain seq x y z
N MET A 1 82.20 65.65 48.42
CA MET A 1 83.44 65.13 47.80
C MET A 1 83.00 64.44 46.51
N GLU A 2 83.44 64.99 45.37
CA GLU A 2 83.94 64.30 44.16
C GLU A 2 83.26 63.02 43.65
N PHE A 3 83.04 62.75 42.36
CA PHE A 3 83.15 63.44 41.08
C PHE A 3 82.25 62.62 40.12
N SER A 4 81.25 63.20 39.45
CA SER A 4 81.29 63.59 38.03
C SER A 4 82.09 62.66 37.11
N ASN A 5 81.41 61.93 36.22
CA ASN A 5 81.71 62.07 34.79
C ASN A 5 80.52 61.69 33.89
N ARG A 6 79.80 62.73 33.47
CA ARG A 6 79.07 62.83 32.20
C ARG A 6 80.04 63.39 31.17
N ASN A 7 79.92 62.97 29.91
CA ASN A 7 80.04 63.75 28.66
C ASN A 7 80.61 62.89 27.53
N VAL A 8 80.39 63.11 26.23
CA VAL A 8 79.46 63.88 25.38
C VAL A 8 79.89 63.51 23.94
N GLN A 9 78.91 63.40 23.03
CA GLN A 9 78.82 63.80 21.60
C GLN A 9 80.10 64.26 20.83
N PRO A 10 80.15 64.27 19.47
CA PRO A 10 79.18 65.01 18.65
C PRO A 10 78.78 64.44 17.27
N GLN A 11 77.73 65.12 16.81
CA GLN A 11 76.97 65.09 15.56
C GLN A 11 77.69 65.82 14.41
N ALA A 12 77.35 65.49 13.16
CA ALA A 12 77.44 66.40 12.02
C ALA A 12 76.39 66.07 10.94
N ALA A 13 75.70 67.11 10.50
CA ALA A 13 74.76 67.18 9.37
C ALA A 13 75.52 67.09 8.02
N ALA A 14 74.91 66.89 6.85
CA ALA A 14 74.09 67.86 6.10
C ALA A 14 73.56 67.24 4.76
N PRO A 15 73.04 67.98 3.75
CA PRO A 15 71.69 67.80 3.21
C PRO A 15 71.63 67.40 1.71
N GLY A 16 70.45 67.05 1.21
CA GLY A 16 70.20 66.90 -0.23
C GLY A 16 68.72 66.97 -0.59
N ALA A 17 68.29 68.10 -1.16
CA ALA A 17 67.03 68.30 -1.86
C ALA A 17 67.00 67.44 -3.17
N GLN A 18 65.93 67.16 -3.92
CA GLN A 18 64.75 67.96 -4.28
C GLN A 18 63.80 67.07 -5.14
N ASN A 19 62.48 67.27 -5.00
CA ASN A 19 61.38 67.11 -5.98
C ASN A 19 61.32 65.94 -6.99
N THR A 20 60.17 65.24 -7.04
CA THR A 20 59.20 65.33 -8.17
C THR A 20 57.92 64.49 -7.96
N ALA A 21 56.81 65.09 -8.43
CA ALA A 21 55.63 64.47 -9.07
C ALA A 21 54.56 63.71 -8.26
N ALA A 22 53.44 64.42 -8.08
CA ALA A 22 52.04 64.02 -8.32
C ALA A 22 51.68 62.52 -8.44
N GLY A 23 50.74 62.07 -7.60
CA GLY A 23 50.15 60.73 -7.70
C GLY A 23 48.92 60.48 -6.82
N ASN A 24 47.79 61.06 -7.23
CA ASN A 24 46.43 60.50 -7.18
C ASN A 24 45.89 59.95 -5.83
N GLN A 25 45.02 60.74 -5.18
CA GLN A 25 44.10 60.27 -4.13
C GLN A 25 43.08 59.27 -4.72
N GLY A 26 43.41 57.99 -4.68
CA GLY A 26 42.47 56.91 -4.96
C GLY A 26 41.47 56.73 -3.82
N SER A 27 40.29 57.33 -3.95
CA SER A 27 39.14 57.03 -3.10
C SER A 27 38.78 55.55 -3.23
N LYS A 28 39.12 54.75 -2.21
CA LYS A 28 38.63 53.37 -2.10
C LYS A 28 37.12 53.43 -1.86
N LYS A 29 36.35 53.33 -2.95
CA LYS A 29 34.91 53.00 -2.90
C LYS A 29 34.76 51.68 -2.15
N ARG A 30 34.35 51.75 -0.89
CA ARG A 30 33.80 50.63 -0.13
C ARG A 30 32.52 50.18 -0.85
N GLY A 31 32.66 49.22 -1.75
CA GLY A 31 31.52 48.54 -2.36
C GLY A 31 30.67 47.92 -1.24
N ASP A 32 29.38 48.23 -1.27
CA ASP A 32 28.34 47.81 -0.33
C ASP A 32 28.11 46.29 -0.40
N LYS A 33 29.09 45.51 0.10
CA LYS A 33 29.10 44.03 0.13
C LYS A 33 28.03 43.43 1.05
N GLY A 34 27.30 44.24 1.83
CA GLY A 34 26.29 43.78 2.77
C GLY A 34 24.94 43.43 2.13
N LYS A 35 24.57 44.12 1.03
CA LYS A 35 23.27 43.88 0.36
C LYS A 35 23.27 42.63 -0.52
N TRP A 36 24.38 42.36 -1.20
CA TRP A 36 24.52 41.19 -2.07
C TRP A 36 24.63 39.88 -1.27
N GLY A 37 25.24 39.90 -0.08
CA GLY A 37 25.25 38.75 0.83
C GLY A 37 23.85 38.43 1.40
N ARG A 38 23.06 39.45 1.75
CA ARG A 38 21.68 39.26 2.25
C ARG A 38 20.75 38.70 1.18
N ILE A 39 20.85 39.19 -0.06
CA ILE A 39 20.07 38.66 -1.19
C ILE A 39 20.46 37.19 -1.46
N GLY A 40 21.75 36.86 -1.45
CA GLY A 40 22.21 35.48 -1.62
C GLY A 40 21.66 34.52 -0.56
N VAL A 41 21.62 34.95 0.71
CA VAL A 41 21.06 34.14 1.80
C VAL A 41 19.54 33.97 1.66
N VAL A 42 18.80 35.03 1.34
CA VAL A 42 17.34 34.94 1.15
C VAL A 42 16.98 34.04 -0.03
N THR A 43 17.71 34.14 -1.15
CA THR A 43 17.50 33.26 -2.31
C THR A 43 17.82 31.80 -1.99
N ALA A 44 18.86 31.53 -1.19
CA ALA A 44 19.18 30.18 -0.75
C ALA A 44 18.07 29.58 0.13
N TYR A 45 17.54 30.35 1.09
CA TYR A 45 16.41 29.91 1.91
C TYR A 45 15.14 29.66 1.07
N ALA A 46 14.83 30.55 0.13
CA ALA A 46 13.69 30.37 -0.78
C ALA A 46 13.83 29.10 -1.63
N ALA A 47 15.03 28.82 -2.15
CA ALA A 47 15.30 27.60 -2.90
C ALA A 47 15.12 26.34 -2.04
N VAL A 48 15.58 26.34 -0.78
CA VAL A 48 15.38 25.22 0.15
C VAL A 48 13.90 25.02 0.45
N VAL A 49 13.12 26.08 0.65
CA VAL A 49 11.66 25.99 0.88
C VAL A 49 10.95 25.42 -0.34
N VAL A 50 11.30 25.86 -1.55
CA VAL A 50 10.74 25.31 -2.79
C VAL A 50 11.09 23.83 -2.95
N LEU A 51 12.32 23.42 -2.62
CA LEU A 51 12.75 22.02 -2.64
C LEU A 51 11.97 21.18 -1.62
N LEU A 52 11.78 21.68 -0.40
CA LEU A 52 10.97 21.00 0.62
C LEU A 52 9.51 20.85 0.18
N ILE A 53 8.92 21.90 -0.40
CA ILE A 53 7.56 21.82 -0.96
C ILE A 53 7.51 20.79 -2.10
N ALA A 54 8.50 20.78 -2.99
CA ALA A 54 8.56 19.80 -4.07
C ALA A 54 8.68 18.35 -3.53
N VAL A 55 9.48 18.11 -2.48
CA VAL A 55 9.59 16.80 -1.81
C VAL A 55 8.29 16.40 -1.12
N ILE A 56 7.61 17.34 -0.46
CA ILE A 56 6.30 17.07 0.17
C ILE A 56 5.25 16.76 -0.89
N VAL A 57 5.22 17.52 -1.98
CA VAL A 57 4.29 17.29 -3.09
C VAL A 57 4.57 15.95 -3.74
N THR A 58 5.83 15.60 -4.04
CA THR A 58 6.15 14.31 -4.66
C THR A 58 5.93 13.12 -3.73
N THR A 59 6.08 13.26 -2.41
CA THR A 59 5.76 12.19 -1.45
C THR A 59 4.26 12.00 -1.24
N ILE A 60 3.46 13.06 -1.35
CA ILE A 60 1.99 12.98 -1.27
C ILE A 60 1.37 12.53 -2.60
N THR A 61 1.94 12.95 -3.74
CA THR A 61 1.38 12.70 -5.09
C THR A 61 2.05 11.55 -5.84
N GLY A 62 3.26 11.13 -5.43
CA GLY A 62 3.99 9.97 -5.96
C GLY A 62 3.42 8.66 -5.44
N GLY A 63 2.13 8.43 -5.70
CA GLY A 63 1.45 7.19 -5.37
C GLY A 63 1.70 6.15 -6.46
N GLY A 64 2.35 5.04 -6.09
CA GLY A 64 2.28 3.82 -6.89
C GLY A 64 0.83 3.36 -7.09
N LYS A 65 0.61 2.38 -7.97
CA LYS A 65 -0.73 1.83 -8.21
C LYS A 65 -1.38 1.44 -6.90
N LYS A 66 -2.60 1.95 -6.64
CA LYS A 66 -3.36 1.53 -5.47
C LYS A 66 -3.67 0.05 -5.61
N GLU A 67 -3.65 -0.70 -4.51
CA GLU A 67 -3.98 -2.13 -4.53
C GLU A 67 -5.32 -2.44 -5.22
N SER A 68 -6.31 -1.56 -5.04
CA SER A 68 -7.62 -1.65 -5.70
C SER A 68 -7.54 -1.65 -7.23
N GLU A 69 -6.49 -1.07 -7.83
CA GLU A 69 -6.28 -1.06 -9.29
C GLU A 69 -5.87 -2.42 -9.84
N TYR A 70 -5.42 -3.35 -8.99
CA TYR A 70 -5.11 -4.72 -9.41
C TYR A 70 -6.35 -5.60 -9.46
N VAL A 71 -7.49 -5.14 -8.92
CA VAL A 71 -8.74 -5.90 -8.92
C VAL A 71 -9.33 -5.85 -10.32
N ASP A 72 -9.36 -6.99 -11.00
CA ASP A 72 -10.08 -7.10 -12.27
C ASP A 72 -11.55 -7.42 -11.97
N SER A 73 -12.40 -6.39 -12.03
CA SER A 73 -13.84 -6.52 -11.75
C SER A 73 -14.58 -7.50 -12.68
N THR A 74 -13.98 -7.90 -13.81
CA THR A 74 -14.54 -8.90 -14.74
C THR A 74 -14.20 -10.33 -14.34
N LYS A 75 -13.22 -10.52 -13.45
CA LYS A 75 -12.75 -11.81 -12.98
C LYS A 75 -13.37 -12.16 -11.63
N LEU A 76 -13.39 -13.45 -11.34
CA LEU A 76 -13.65 -13.94 -9.99
C LEU A 76 -12.36 -13.78 -9.17
N GLN A 77 -12.47 -13.38 -7.92
CA GLN A 77 -11.35 -13.31 -6.98
C GLN A 77 -11.44 -14.42 -5.94
N ALA A 78 -10.29 -14.93 -5.53
CA ALA A 78 -10.14 -15.70 -4.29
C ALA A 78 -9.64 -14.78 -3.18
N VAL A 79 -10.30 -14.80 -2.03
CA VAL A 79 -9.98 -14.00 -0.84
C VAL A 79 -9.61 -14.96 0.29
N PHE A 80 -8.35 -14.92 0.71
CA PHE A 80 -7.79 -15.81 1.72
C PHE A 80 -7.77 -15.09 3.06
N LEU A 81 -8.48 -15.64 4.04
CA LEU A 81 -8.51 -15.11 5.39
C LEU A 81 -7.33 -15.62 6.22
N ASN A 82 -7.00 -14.90 7.29
CA ASN A 82 -5.98 -15.31 8.26
C ASN A 82 -6.35 -16.59 9.02
N THR A 83 -7.64 -16.98 9.02
CA THR A 83 -8.15 -18.23 9.58
C THR A 83 -7.90 -19.44 8.68
N GLY A 84 -7.39 -19.24 7.47
CA GLY A 84 -7.23 -20.27 6.44
C GLY A 84 -8.48 -20.47 5.57
N GLN A 85 -9.61 -19.86 5.93
CA GLN A 85 -10.82 -19.93 5.11
C GLN A 85 -10.66 -19.13 3.81
N VAL A 86 -11.17 -19.68 2.71
CA VAL A 86 -11.13 -19.05 1.39
C VAL A 86 -12.55 -18.79 0.89
N TYR A 87 -12.79 -17.56 0.46
CA TYR A 87 -14.01 -17.16 -0.22
C TYR A 87 -13.72 -16.81 -1.66
N PHE A 88 -14.63 -17.16 -2.56
CA PHE A 88 -14.56 -16.84 -3.98
C PHE A 88 -15.69 -15.89 -4.34
N GLY A 89 -15.40 -14.76 -4.97
CA GLY A 89 -16.42 -13.78 -5.31
C GLY A 89 -15.88 -12.60 -6.08
N ASN A 90 -16.69 -11.57 -6.26
CA ASN A 90 -16.28 -10.32 -6.90
C ASN A 90 -16.03 -9.25 -5.84
N ILE A 91 -14.80 -8.74 -5.78
CA ILE A 91 -14.45 -7.61 -4.91
C ILE A 91 -15.07 -6.34 -5.49
N LYS A 92 -15.97 -5.70 -4.73
CA LYS A 92 -16.62 -4.43 -5.07
C LYS A 92 -15.93 -3.23 -4.45
N THR A 93 -15.29 -3.42 -3.31
CA THR A 93 -14.56 -2.36 -2.63
C THR A 93 -13.32 -2.95 -1.98
N LEU A 94 -12.20 -2.27 -2.18
CA LEU A 94 -10.93 -2.57 -1.54
C LEU A 94 -10.32 -1.25 -1.10
N ASN A 95 -10.14 -1.08 0.21
CA ASN A 95 -9.47 0.08 0.79
C ASN A 95 -8.66 -0.32 2.03
N SER A 96 -8.06 0.66 2.70
CA SER A 96 -7.21 0.43 3.88
C SER A 96 -7.95 -0.08 5.11
N LYS A 97 -9.29 -0.13 5.12
CA LYS A 97 -10.11 -0.53 6.28
C LYS A 97 -10.84 -1.84 6.06
N TYR A 98 -11.37 -2.07 4.87
CA TYR A 98 -12.20 -3.26 4.61
C TYR A 98 -12.23 -3.67 3.12
N PHE A 99 -12.65 -4.92 2.91
CA PHE A 99 -13.09 -5.48 1.65
C PHE A 99 -14.62 -5.59 1.62
N VAL A 100 -15.21 -5.38 0.45
CA VAL A 100 -16.60 -5.77 0.17
C VAL A 100 -16.56 -6.78 -0.97
N VAL A 101 -17.06 -7.99 -0.71
CA VAL A 101 -17.17 -9.08 -1.68
C VAL A 101 -18.65 -9.36 -1.94
N THR A 102 -18.98 -9.69 -3.19
CA THR A 102 -20.33 -10.07 -3.65
C THR A 102 -20.24 -11.30 -4.54
N ASN A 103 -21.37 -11.93 -4.90
CA ASN A 103 -21.36 -13.20 -5.65
C ASN A 103 -20.46 -14.24 -4.94
N ILE A 104 -20.67 -14.43 -3.65
CA ILE A 104 -19.74 -15.17 -2.78
C ILE A 104 -20.03 -16.67 -2.84
N TYR A 105 -18.98 -17.47 -2.97
CA TYR A 105 -18.96 -18.93 -2.94
C TYR A 105 -17.87 -19.43 -2.00
N TYR A 106 -18.05 -20.63 -1.44
CA TYR A 106 -17.04 -21.34 -0.68
C TYR A 106 -17.04 -22.83 -1.04
N LEU A 107 -15.92 -23.50 -0.78
CA LEU A 107 -15.82 -24.94 -1.02
C LEU A 107 -16.52 -25.70 0.11
N GLN A 108 -17.34 -26.66 -0.26
CA GLN A 108 -17.84 -27.67 0.66
C GLN A 108 -16.89 -28.87 0.60
N THR A 109 -16.08 -29.02 1.63
CA THR A 109 -15.21 -30.19 1.76
C THR A 109 -16.02 -31.32 2.36
N SER A 110 -16.11 -32.46 1.67
CA SER A 110 -16.85 -33.64 2.14
C SER A 110 -16.18 -34.34 3.34
N ASN A 111 -15.00 -33.90 3.79
CA ASN A 111 -14.40 -34.23 5.09
C ASN A 111 -13.38 -33.14 5.48
N ALA A 112 -13.24 -32.90 6.79
CA ALA A 112 -12.63 -31.74 7.44
C ALA A 112 -11.15 -31.44 7.10
N SER A 113 -10.88 -30.71 6.02
CA SER A 113 -9.64 -29.94 5.89
C SER A 113 -9.88 -28.66 5.10
N ALA A 114 -9.70 -27.49 5.73
CA ALA A 114 -9.95 -26.16 5.17
C ALA A 114 -8.87 -25.69 4.18
N ASP A 115 -7.92 -26.56 3.81
CA ASP A 115 -6.85 -26.23 2.87
C ASP A 115 -7.33 -26.30 1.42
N ALA A 116 -7.70 -25.15 0.85
CA ALA A 116 -8.06 -25.01 -0.57
C ALA A 116 -6.95 -25.47 -1.53
N LYS A 117 -5.70 -25.57 -1.06
CA LYS A 117 -4.54 -26.02 -1.86
C LYS A 117 -4.54 -27.53 -2.13
N ALA A 118 -5.25 -28.33 -1.33
CA ALA A 118 -5.27 -29.79 -1.45
C ALA A 118 -6.36 -30.32 -2.40
N ALA A 119 -7.28 -29.47 -2.87
CA ALA A 119 -8.46 -29.87 -3.65
C ALA A 119 -8.19 -30.10 -5.17
N ALA A 120 -6.93 -30.12 -5.61
CA ALA A 120 -6.54 -30.09 -7.03
C ALA A 120 -7.00 -31.29 -7.90
N ASN A 121 -7.58 -32.34 -7.31
CA ASN A 121 -8.01 -33.56 -8.02
C ASN A 121 -9.39 -34.09 -7.60
N THR A 122 -10.16 -33.31 -6.84
CA THR A 122 -11.48 -33.73 -6.32
C THR A 122 -12.60 -32.95 -7.00
N ASN A 123 -13.77 -33.58 -7.14
CA ASN A 123 -14.99 -32.89 -7.56
C ASN A 123 -15.22 -31.69 -6.64
N VAL A 124 -14.98 -30.49 -7.18
CA VAL A 124 -15.08 -29.23 -6.44
C VAL A 124 -16.54 -28.97 -6.13
N SER A 125 -16.98 -29.26 -4.89
CA SER A 125 -18.32 -28.87 -4.44
C SER A 125 -18.27 -27.41 -4.00
N LEU A 126 -18.98 -26.55 -4.71
CA LEU A 126 -19.13 -25.13 -4.38
C LEU A 126 -20.51 -24.88 -3.79
N VAL A 127 -20.55 -24.08 -2.74
CA VAL A 127 -21.77 -23.57 -2.14
C VAL A 127 -21.79 -22.06 -2.28
N LYS A 128 -22.94 -21.51 -2.66
CA LYS A 128 -23.16 -20.08 -2.82
C LYS A 128 -23.67 -19.51 -1.48
N LEU A 129 -23.05 -18.42 -1.01
CA LEU A 129 -23.48 -17.72 0.21
C LEU A 129 -24.92 -17.18 0.05
N GLY A 130 -25.76 -17.39 1.06
CA GLY A 130 -27.08 -16.77 1.21
C GLY A 130 -28.18 -17.69 1.73
N CYS A 131 -27.94 -19.01 1.79
CA CYS A 131 -28.92 -20.01 2.22
C CYS A 131 -28.51 -20.71 3.52
N GLU A 132 -27.63 -20.08 4.30
CA GLU A 132 -27.29 -20.50 5.66
C GLU A 132 -28.44 -20.23 6.65
N LEU A 133 -28.39 -20.84 7.84
CA LEU A 133 -29.39 -20.65 8.90
C LEU A 133 -29.66 -19.17 9.27
N HIS A 134 -28.66 -18.31 9.10
CA HIS A 134 -28.74 -16.88 9.43
C HIS A 134 -29.02 -15.99 8.21
N GLU A 135 -29.36 -16.59 7.06
CA GLU A 135 -29.82 -15.93 5.82
C GLU A 135 -29.09 -14.62 5.47
N PRO A 136 -27.75 -14.66 5.30
CA PRO A 136 -27.01 -13.45 4.97
C PRO A 136 -27.38 -12.98 3.56
N TYR A 137 -27.31 -11.66 3.33
CA TYR A 137 -27.26 -11.14 1.97
C TYR A 137 -26.03 -11.70 1.23
N ASP A 138 -26.07 -11.70 -0.10
CA ASP A 138 -24.90 -12.02 -0.95
C ASP A 138 -23.85 -10.89 -0.95
N GLN A 139 -23.41 -10.52 0.24
CA GLN A 139 -22.44 -9.49 0.50
C GLN A 139 -21.71 -9.80 1.80
N MET A 140 -20.39 -9.68 1.76
CA MET A 140 -19.55 -9.82 2.94
C MET A 140 -18.63 -8.61 3.04
N VAL A 141 -18.67 -7.96 4.20
CA VAL A 141 -17.76 -6.87 4.56
C VAL A 141 -16.72 -7.44 5.52
N ILE A 142 -15.46 -7.41 5.11
CA ILE A 142 -14.37 -8.07 5.82
C ILE A 142 -13.37 -7.00 6.24
N ASN A 143 -12.98 -6.99 7.52
CA ASN A 143 -11.92 -6.10 7.99
C ASN A 143 -10.61 -6.38 7.25
N ARG A 144 -9.88 -5.33 6.86
CA ARG A 144 -8.64 -5.42 6.08
C ARG A 144 -7.61 -6.35 6.73
N ASP A 145 -7.53 -6.30 8.06
CA ASP A 145 -6.58 -7.06 8.88
C ASP A 145 -6.89 -8.57 8.95
N GLN A 146 -8.05 -8.99 8.44
CA GLN A 146 -8.44 -10.41 8.42
C GLN A 146 -8.11 -11.08 7.08
N VAL A 147 -7.67 -10.32 6.07
CA VAL A 147 -7.33 -10.84 4.73
C VAL A 147 -5.82 -10.96 4.60
N THR A 148 -5.35 -12.19 4.40
CA THR A 148 -3.91 -12.48 4.19
C THR A 148 -3.49 -12.04 2.79
N PHE A 149 -4.24 -12.44 1.77
CA PHE A 149 -4.06 -12.02 0.38
C PHE A 149 -5.33 -12.31 -0.44
N TRP A 150 -5.35 -11.81 -1.67
CA TRP A 150 -6.38 -12.12 -2.65
C TRP A 150 -5.75 -12.18 -4.05
N GLU A 151 -6.42 -12.85 -4.98
CA GLU A 151 -5.95 -13.00 -6.36
C GLU A 151 -7.10 -13.01 -7.36
N ASN A 152 -6.83 -12.57 -8.60
CA ASN A 152 -7.75 -12.75 -9.72
C ASN A 152 -7.61 -14.18 -10.27
N LEU A 153 -8.73 -14.86 -10.46
CA LEU A 153 -8.76 -16.20 -11.01
C LEU A 153 -8.83 -16.17 -12.54
N GLN A 154 -8.14 -17.12 -13.17
CA GLN A 154 -8.26 -17.35 -14.60
C GLN A 154 -9.61 -18.00 -14.94
N ASP A 155 -10.19 -17.61 -16.07
CA ASP A 155 -11.53 -18.08 -16.48
C ASP A 155 -11.59 -19.60 -16.68
N ASN A 156 -10.48 -20.21 -17.10
CA ASN A 156 -10.33 -21.65 -17.29
C ASN A 156 -9.98 -22.42 -16.00
N GLY A 157 -9.84 -21.73 -14.86
CA GLY A 157 -9.63 -22.36 -13.57
C GLY A 157 -10.85 -23.18 -13.15
N GLN A 158 -10.63 -24.29 -12.41
CA GLN A 158 -11.70 -25.18 -11.97
C GLN A 158 -12.79 -24.44 -11.18
N VAL A 159 -12.41 -23.56 -10.26
CA VAL A 159 -13.35 -22.77 -9.45
C VAL A 159 -14.13 -21.77 -10.30
N ALA A 160 -13.46 -21.00 -11.16
CA ALA A 160 -14.13 -20.03 -12.04
C ALA A 160 -15.11 -20.73 -13.00
N THR A 161 -14.73 -21.90 -13.51
CA THR A 161 -15.57 -22.73 -14.37
C THR A 161 -16.78 -23.26 -13.61
N ALA A 162 -16.60 -23.78 -12.39
CA ALA A 162 -17.68 -24.32 -11.58
C ALA A 162 -18.66 -23.22 -11.14
N VAL A 163 -18.19 -22.03 -10.77
CA VAL A 163 -19.04 -20.85 -10.53
C VAL A 163 -19.81 -20.45 -11.79
N SER A 164 -19.16 -20.41 -12.95
CA SER A 164 -19.82 -20.11 -14.23
C SER A 164 -20.94 -21.10 -14.55
N THR A 165 -20.68 -22.39 -14.37
CA THR A 165 -21.67 -23.47 -14.53
C THR A 165 -22.83 -23.32 -13.56
N PHE A 166 -22.55 -23.05 -12.29
CA PHE A 166 -23.57 -22.81 -11.27
C PHE A 166 -24.49 -21.65 -11.67
N LYS A 167 -23.93 -20.52 -12.09
CA LYS A 167 -24.72 -19.34 -12.53
C LYS A 167 -25.60 -19.64 -13.75
N LYS A 168 -25.12 -20.43 -14.70
CA LYS A 168 -25.90 -20.85 -15.88
C LYS A 168 -27.08 -21.76 -15.51
N GLN A 169 -26.87 -22.65 -14.54
CA GLN A 169 -27.92 -23.56 -14.04
C GLN A 169 -28.93 -22.84 -13.13
N ASN A 170 -28.51 -21.74 -12.49
CA ASN A 170 -29.31 -20.98 -11.53
C ASN A 170 -29.50 -19.51 -11.98
N PRO A 171 -30.21 -19.25 -13.10
CA PRO A 171 -30.32 -17.90 -13.68
C PRO A 171 -31.07 -16.91 -12.78
N ASN A 172 -31.94 -17.40 -11.89
CA ASN A 172 -32.69 -16.58 -10.92
C ASN A 172 -32.02 -16.51 -9.54
N GLY A 173 -30.74 -16.90 -9.45
CA GLY A 173 -30.06 -17.11 -8.18
C GLY A 173 -30.40 -18.46 -7.55
N GLN A 174 -29.76 -18.72 -6.41
CA GLN A 174 -29.98 -19.96 -5.66
C GLN A 174 -31.32 -19.93 -4.93
N LYS A 175 -32.00 -21.07 -4.89
CA LYS A 175 -33.20 -21.29 -4.06
C LYS A 175 -32.80 -22.03 -2.80
N CYS A 176 -33.02 -21.43 -1.63
CA CYS A 176 -32.56 -22.01 -0.36
C CYS A 176 -33.25 -23.34 0.01
N ALA A 177 -34.46 -23.58 -0.50
CA ALA A 177 -35.15 -24.86 -0.37
C ALA A 177 -34.39 -26.03 -1.03
N ASP A 178 -33.59 -25.75 -2.08
CA ASP A 178 -32.93 -26.77 -2.91
C ASP A 178 -31.50 -27.08 -2.45
N GLN A 179 -30.93 -26.29 -1.53
CA GLN A 179 -29.56 -26.51 -1.02
C GLN A 179 -29.51 -27.59 0.07
N SER A 180 -30.64 -27.86 0.74
CA SER A 180 -30.73 -28.94 1.73
C SER A 180 -30.65 -30.34 1.11
N SER A 181 -30.88 -30.47 -0.20
CA SER A 181 -30.88 -31.75 -0.93
C SER A 181 -29.57 -32.03 -1.69
N SER A 182 -28.72 -31.03 -1.95
CA SER A 182 -27.43 -31.22 -2.63
C SER A 182 -26.29 -31.73 -1.72
N SER A 183 -26.46 -31.64 -0.39
CA SER A 183 -25.56 -32.26 0.58
C SER A 183 -25.79 -33.77 0.75
N SER A 184 -26.83 -34.33 0.14
CA SER A 184 -27.26 -35.73 0.32
C SER A 184 -26.95 -36.65 -0.88
N SER A 185 -26.54 -36.11 -2.03
CA SER A 185 -26.42 -36.90 -3.27
C SER A 185 -25.11 -37.69 -3.43
N ASN A 186 -24.25 -37.74 -2.40
CA ASN A 186 -23.04 -38.57 -2.40
C ASN A 186 -22.96 -39.58 -1.23
N SER A 187 -24.08 -39.86 -0.55
CA SER A 187 -24.18 -40.98 0.41
C SER A 187 -25.23 -41.98 -0.06
N SER A 188 -24.96 -42.64 -1.18
CA SER A 188 -25.65 -43.87 -1.54
C SER A 188 -25.15 -45.02 -0.64
N ASN A 189 -26.10 -45.81 -0.12
CA ASN A 189 -25.94 -47.14 0.51
C ASN A 189 -25.46 -47.22 1.97
N SER A 190 -26.43 -47.06 2.89
CA SER A 190 -26.75 -47.94 4.04
C SER A 190 -27.63 -47.08 4.95
N VAL A 191 -28.86 -47.45 5.31
CA VAL A 191 -29.22 -48.62 6.11
C VAL A 191 -30.65 -49.06 5.76
N GLN A 192 -30.71 -50.28 5.25
CA GLN A 192 -31.70 -51.32 5.47
C GLN A 192 -32.97 -50.95 6.25
N SER A 193 -34.10 -51.12 5.57
CA SER A 193 -35.43 -51.33 6.12
C SER A 193 -35.42 -52.41 7.21
N ALA A 194 -35.61 -52.00 8.46
CA ALA A 194 -36.04 -52.90 9.53
C ALA A 194 -37.58 -52.94 9.51
N THR A 195 -38.12 -54.07 9.06
CA THR A 195 -39.54 -54.42 9.13
C THR A 195 -40.01 -54.46 10.59
N PRO A 196 -41.19 -53.92 10.93
CA PRO A 196 -41.75 -54.05 12.27
C PRO A 196 -42.29 -55.47 12.46
N ALA A 197 -41.72 -56.22 13.42
CA ALA A 197 -42.36 -57.42 13.93
C ALA A 197 -43.60 -57.02 14.75
N LYS A 198 -44.73 -57.68 14.49
CA LYS A 198 -46.01 -57.56 15.20
C LYS A 198 -46.57 -58.97 15.42
N PRO A 199 -47.41 -59.21 16.43
CA PRO A 199 -47.39 -58.77 17.82
C PRO A 199 -46.89 -59.87 18.78
#